data_AF-A0A0C9N762-F1
#
_entry.id   AF-A0A0C9N762-F1
#
_cell.length_a   1.000
_cell.length_b   1.000
_cell.length_c   1.000
_cell.angle_alpha   90.00
_cell.angle_beta   90.00
_cell.angle_gamma   90.00
#
_symmetry.space_group_name_H-M   'P 1'
#
loop_
_entity.id
_entity.type
_entity.pdbx_description
1 polymer ?
#
loop_
_entity_poly.entity_id
_entity_poly.type
_entity_poly.pdbx_seq_one_letter_code
_entity_poly.pdbx_strand_id
1 'polypeptide(L)'
;MIDSDIARFWIAFDAINATDDPAERLHLIRTLYIEPGTPGLHALMAARRYTDQQYVDAIARWPKFWTSVRPLTARSRAAVATLNADVARFRRLYPELRPASITYAIGVLRTGGTTMADKVLIGAELALGDETVDVSELPEPMRSRLATFFRSRPFANNAQNNIHEYVHTQQQETQGNLLQQSLREGVAELVAERITGRKPALPVYRYGPAHEAEVKARFIAEMASDNYDNWLWNSAANPFGVSDLGYFVGYRIARRYYDAARDKGAAVKTLIELPYDDAAIIRAFVDRTGYFRGA
;
A
#
# COMPACT_ATOMS: atom_id res chain seq x y z
N MET A 1 12.55 2.67 -11.97
CA MET A 1 12.32 3.23 -10.62
C MET A 1 12.87 4.65 -10.61
N ILE A 2 12.20 5.56 -9.90
CA ILE A 2 12.59 6.96 -9.72
C ILE A 2 12.72 7.20 -8.20
N ASP A 3 13.86 7.66 -7.71
CA ASP A 3 14.09 7.96 -6.28
C ASP A 3 14.87 9.26 -6.03
N SER A 4 15.09 10.08 -7.06
CA SER A 4 15.83 11.34 -6.96
C SER A 4 15.25 12.31 -5.94
N ASP A 5 13.94 12.23 -5.70
CA ASP A 5 13.23 13.07 -4.75
C ASP A 5 13.64 12.81 -3.29
N ILE A 6 14.13 11.61 -2.95
CA ILE A 6 14.67 11.31 -1.61
C ILE A 6 15.85 12.25 -1.30
N ALA A 7 16.78 12.40 -2.24
CA ALA A 7 17.94 13.28 -2.06
C ALA A 7 17.51 14.76 -1.97
N ARG A 8 16.55 15.17 -2.80
CA ARG A 8 15.99 16.54 -2.76
C ARG A 8 15.36 16.86 -1.41
N PHE A 9 14.57 15.93 -0.86
CA PHE A 9 13.97 16.12 0.46
C PHE A 9 15.02 16.34 1.54
N TRP A 10 16.10 15.56 1.56
CA TRP A 10 17.12 15.72 2.60
C TRP A 10 17.91 17.04 2.48
N ILE A 11 18.11 17.54 1.26
CA ILE A 11 18.65 18.90 1.04
C ILE A 11 17.71 19.96 1.62
N ALA A 12 16.41 19.86 1.33
CA ALA A 12 15.40 20.77 1.89
C ALA A 12 15.31 20.66 3.41
N PHE A 13 15.34 19.45 3.96
CA PHE A 13 15.31 19.17 5.40
C PHE A 13 16.46 19.85 6.14
N ASP A 14 17.69 19.73 5.64
CA ASP A 14 18.86 20.35 6.26
C ASP A 14 18.77 21.88 6.20
N ALA A 15 18.32 22.44 5.07
CA ALA A 15 18.14 23.89 4.92
C ALA A 15 17.05 24.45 5.84
N ILE A 16 15.91 23.76 5.96
CA ILE A 16 14.79 24.17 6.83
C ILE A 16 15.19 24.18 8.30
N ASN A 17 16.03 23.24 8.74
CA ASN A 17 16.53 23.18 10.12
C ASN A 17 17.66 24.19 10.41
N ALA A 18 18.22 24.84 9.38
CA ALA A 18 19.26 25.87 9.53
C ALA A 18 18.69 27.29 9.71
N THR A 19 17.37 27.46 9.65
CA THR A 19 16.68 28.75 9.84
C THR A 19 15.50 28.59 10.79
N ASP A 20 15.17 29.65 11.53
CA ASP A 20 13.97 29.74 12.37
C ASP A 20 12.85 30.59 11.74
N ASP A 21 13.10 31.24 10.60
CA ASP A 21 12.09 32.05 9.91
C ASP A 21 11.02 31.17 9.25
N PRO A 22 9.74 31.25 9.67
CA PRO A 22 8.67 30.45 9.10
C PRO A 22 8.44 30.69 7.60
N ALA A 23 8.61 31.93 7.13
CA ALA A 23 8.44 32.26 5.72
C ALA A 23 9.55 31.63 4.87
N GLU A 24 10.78 31.66 5.38
CA GLU A 24 11.93 31.04 4.72
C GLU A 24 11.81 29.52 4.69
N ARG A 25 11.37 28.87 5.78
CA ARG A 25 11.13 27.41 5.79
C ARG A 25 10.13 26.98 4.71
N LEU A 26 9.06 27.76 4.54
CA LEU A 26 8.06 27.52 3.50
C LEU A 26 8.61 27.77 2.08
N HIS A 27 9.46 28.77 1.91
CA HIS A 27 10.16 29.01 0.66
C HIS A 27 11.10 27.85 0.30
N LEU A 28 11.90 27.38 1.26
CA LEU A 28 12.87 26.30 1.08
C LEU A 28 12.23 24.96 0.72
N ILE A 29 11.12 24.57 1.37
CA ILE A 29 10.44 23.31 0.99
C ILE A 29 9.91 23.36 -0.44
N ARG A 30 9.44 24.53 -0.88
CA ARG A 30 8.92 24.72 -2.25
C ARG A 30 10.03 24.60 -3.27
N THR A 31 11.08 25.40 -3.12
CA THR A 31 12.11 25.56 -4.15
C THR A 31 13.10 24.40 -4.19
N LEU A 32 13.36 23.74 -3.05
CA LEU A 32 14.35 22.66 -2.98
C LEU A 32 13.73 21.28 -3.19
N TYR A 33 12.45 21.09 -2.86
CA TYR A 33 11.80 19.78 -2.90
C TYR A 33 10.58 19.71 -3.81
N ILE A 34 9.56 20.54 -3.58
CA ILE A 34 8.25 20.39 -4.21
C ILE A 34 8.27 20.81 -5.68
N GLU A 35 8.68 22.04 -6.01
CA GLU A 35 8.71 22.56 -7.38
C GLU A 35 9.63 21.76 -8.32
N PRO A 36 10.89 21.43 -7.94
CA PRO A 36 11.77 20.60 -8.77
C PRO A 36 11.45 19.08 -8.69
N GLY A 37 10.38 18.73 -7.98
CA GLY A 37 9.93 17.37 -7.77
C GLY A 37 9.63 16.61 -9.05
N THR A 38 9.82 15.29 -9.04
CA THR A 38 9.43 14.46 -10.20
C THR A 38 7.91 14.43 -10.38
N PRO A 39 7.41 14.04 -11.57
CA PRO A 39 5.98 13.79 -11.76
C PRO A 39 5.39 12.79 -10.77
N GLY A 40 6.20 11.85 -10.26
CA GLY A 40 5.78 10.91 -9.23
C GLY A 40 5.61 11.57 -7.86
N LEU A 41 6.48 12.51 -7.46
CA LEU A 41 6.27 13.30 -6.23
C LEU A 41 4.99 14.12 -6.32
N HIS A 42 4.75 14.83 -7.42
CA HIS A 42 3.52 15.62 -7.58
C HIS A 42 2.26 14.74 -7.55
N ALA A 43 2.31 13.56 -8.19
CA ALA A 43 1.22 12.58 -8.13
C ALA A 43 1.01 12.05 -6.69
N LEU A 44 2.08 11.79 -5.94
CA LEU A 44 2.00 11.37 -4.54
C LEU A 44 1.38 12.45 -3.65
N MET A 45 1.78 13.70 -3.85
CA MET A 45 1.21 14.85 -3.15
C MET A 45 -0.28 15.02 -3.46
N ALA A 46 -0.69 14.88 -4.73
CA ALA A 46 -2.09 14.92 -5.13
C ALA A 46 -2.89 13.76 -4.50
N ALA A 47 -2.38 12.53 -4.58
CA ALA A 47 -3.05 11.33 -4.06
C ALA A 47 -3.29 11.39 -2.55
N ARG A 48 -2.37 12.00 -1.79
CA ARG A 48 -2.43 12.09 -0.31
C ARG A 48 -2.74 13.49 0.22
N ARG A 49 -3.07 14.43 -0.66
CA ARG A 49 -3.40 15.83 -0.37
C ARG A 49 -2.36 16.47 0.56
N TYR A 50 -1.08 16.31 0.21
CA TYR A 50 0.02 16.95 0.93
C TYR A 50 0.05 18.44 0.60
N THR A 51 0.37 19.25 1.61
CA THR A 51 0.62 20.68 1.45
C THR A 51 2.03 21.03 1.92
N ASP A 52 2.58 22.11 1.40
CA ASP A 52 3.91 22.62 1.74
C ASP A 52 4.03 22.84 3.26
N GLN A 53 2.99 23.42 3.88
CA GLN A 53 2.95 23.65 5.32
C GLN A 53 3.01 22.35 6.12
N GLN A 54 2.36 21.28 5.64
CA GLN A 54 2.39 19.99 6.32
C GLN A 54 3.80 19.37 6.31
N TYR A 55 4.57 19.58 5.25
CA TYR A 55 5.98 19.17 5.22
C TYR A 55 6.80 19.95 6.24
N VAL A 56 6.71 21.29 6.25
CA VAL A 56 7.45 22.13 7.20
C VAL A 56 7.10 21.77 8.65
N ASP A 57 5.81 21.63 8.95
CA ASP A 57 5.32 21.26 10.27
C ASP A 57 5.86 19.89 10.70
N ALA A 58 5.85 18.90 9.81
CA ALA A 58 6.35 17.57 10.13
C ALA A 58 7.86 17.58 10.38
N ILE A 59 8.63 18.29 9.55
CA ILE A 59 10.09 18.46 9.71
C ILE A 59 10.41 19.07 11.07
N ALA A 60 9.74 20.15 11.43
CA ALA A 60 10.00 20.87 12.67
C ALA A 60 9.53 20.14 13.93
N ARG A 61 8.41 19.40 13.86
CA ARG A 61 7.78 18.79 15.04
C ARG A 61 8.37 17.43 15.43
N TRP A 62 8.95 16.69 14.49
CA TRP A 62 9.35 15.28 14.72
C TRP A 62 10.83 14.99 14.38
N PRO A 63 11.79 15.74 14.94
CA PRO A 63 13.21 15.57 14.61
C PRO A 63 13.76 14.16 14.90
N LYS A 64 13.29 13.45 15.94
CA LYS A 64 13.73 12.07 16.21
C LYS A 64 13.24 11.10 15.15
N PHE A 65 12.00 11.26 14.69
CA PHE A 65 11.48 10.46 13.58
C PHE A 65 12.35 10.63 12.34
N TRP A 66 12.58 11.87 11.91
CA TRP A 66 13.37 12.15 10.70
C TRP A 66 14.82 11.68 10.82
N THR A 67 15.44 11.88 11.98
CA THR A 67 16.80 11.39 12.24
C THR A 67 16.87 9.87 12.15
N SER A 68 15.89 9.16 12.71
CA SER A 68 15.86 7.69 12.70
C SER A 68 15.60 7.10 11.31
N VAL A 69 14.76 7.74 10.48
CA VAL A 69 14.39 7.22 9.15
C VAL A 69 15.38 7.59 8.05
N ARG A 70 16.10 8.71 8.17
CA ARG A 70 17.07 9.20 7.17
C ARG A 70 18.01 8.12 6.64
N PRO A 71 18.77 7.37 7.48
CA PRO A 71 19.68 6.34 6.98
C PRO A 71 18.94 5.19 6.26
N LEU A 72 17.67 4.94 6.61
CA LEU A 72 16.88 3.85 6.03
C LEU A 72 16.41 4.19 4.60
N THR A 73 16.23 5.47 4.28
CA THR A 73 15.78 5.89 2.94
C THR A 73 16.79 5.61 1.83
N ALA A 74 18.07 5.39 2.17
CA ALA A 74 19.09 4.94 1.23
C ALA A 74 18.87 3.51 0.69
N ARG A 75 17.93 2.76 1.29
CA ARG A 75 17.60 1.38 0.92
C ARG A 75 16.68 1.28 -0.32
N SER A 76 16.25 2.39 -0.91
CA SER A 76 15.33 2.44 -2.08
C SER A 76 15.76 1.49 -3.21
N ARG A 77 17.06 1.49 -3.57
CA ARG A 77 17.61 0.64 -4.63
C ARG A 77 17.55 -0.84 -4.29
N ALA A 78 17.79 -1.21 -3.03
CA ALA A 78 17.67 -2.59 -2.57
C ALA A 78 16.21 -3.06 -2.60
N ALA A 79 15.26 -2.16 -2.33
CA ALA A 79 13.83 -2.46 -2.31
C ALA A 79 13.26 -2.84 -3.69
N VAL A 80 13.91 -2.39 -4.77
CA VAL A 80 13.53 -2.70 -6.16
C VAL A 80 14.48 -3.67 -6.86
N ALA A 81 15.36 -4.35 -6.12
CA ALA A 81 16.38 -5.24 -6.71
C ALA A 81 15.78 -6.34 -7.60
N THR A 82 14.59 -6.86 -7.26
CA THR A 82 13.90 -7.91 -8.03
C THR A 82 12.90 -7.37 -9.05
N LEU A 83 12.62 -6.06 -9.04
CA LEU A 83 11.48 -5.47 -9.72
C LEU A 83 11.42 -5.80 -11.22
N ASN A 84 12.53 -5.69 -11.94
CA ASN A 84 12.56 -5.97 -13.37
C ASN A 84 12.23 -7.43 -13.68
N ALA A 85 12.74 -8.37 -12.86
CA ALA A 85 12.44 -9.79 -13.01
C ALA A 85 10.97 -10.10 -12.66
N ASP A 86 10.44 -9.44 -11.63
CA ASP A 86 9.05 -9.58 -11.20
C ASP A 86 8.09 -9.02 -12.25
N VAL A 87 8.33 -7.83 -12.80
CA VAL A 87 7.51 -7.26 -13.90
C VAL A 87 7.61 -8.11 -15.17
N ALA A 88 8.78 -8.67 -15.49
CA ALA A 88 8.91 -9.60 -16.60
C ALA A 88 8.08 -10.89 -16.38
N ARG A 89 8.01 -11.39 -15.15
CA ARG A 89 7.15 -12.52 -14.78
C ARG A 89 5.67 -12.14 -14.84
N PHE A 90 5.33 -10.94 -14.38
CA PHE A 90 3.97 -10.43 -14.47
C PHE A 90 3.52 -10.36 -15.94
N ARG A 91 4.33 -9.80 -16.84
CA ARG A 91 4.00 -9.75 -18.28
C ARG A 91 3.82 -11.13 -18.91
N ARG A 92 4.53 -12.16 -18.44
CA ARG A 92 4.29 -13.54 -18.91
C ARG A 92 2.95 -14.11 -18.43
N LEU A 93 2.52 -13.74 -17.24
CA LEU A 93 1.26 -14.19 -16.64
C LEU A 93 0.05 -13.40 -17.16
N TYR A 94 0.25 -12.14 -17.51
CA TYR A 94 -0.74 -11.19 -18.02
C TYR A 94 -0.09 -10.36 -19.16
N PRO A 95 -0.17 -10.83 -20.42
CA PRO A 95 0.48 -10.17 -21.57
C PRO A 95 0.01 -8.74 -21.84
N GLU A 96 -1.22 -8.41 -21.46
CA GLU A 96 -1.84 -7.08 -21.63
C GLU A 96 -1.37 -6.05 -20.59
N LEU A 97 -0.39 -6.40 -19.75
CA LEU A 97 0.21 -5.52 -18.76
C LEU A 97 0.60 -4.17 -19.35
N ARG A 98 -0.01 -3.11 -18.81
CA ARG A 98 0.31 -1.72 -19.11
C ARG A 98 1.56 -1.31 -18.30
N PRO A 99 2.58 -0.72 -18.93
CA PRO A 99 3.74 -0.21 -18.20
C PRO A 99 3.33 0.80 -17.12
N ALA A 100 3.95 0.69 -15.94
CA ALA A 100 3.79 1.65 -14.86
C ALA A 100 5.15 2.03 -14.28
N SER A 101 5.26 3.27 -13.82
CA SER A 101 6.44 3.76 -13.10
C SER A 101 6.34 3.44 -11.60
N ILE A 102 7.48 3.22 -10.94
CA ILE A 102 7.56 3.15 -9.47
C ILE A 102 8.43 4.31 -9.01
N THR A 103 7.85 5.19 -8.20
CA THR A 103 8.52 6.36 -7.64
C THR A 103 8.58 6.24 -6.11
N TYR A 104 9.77 6.41 -5.56
CA TYR A 104 9.98 6.62 -4.13
C TYR A 104 10.21 8.11 -3.89
N ALA A 105 9.39 8.69 -3.03
CA ALA A 105 9.55 10.06 -2.57
C ALA A 105 9.19 10.13 -1.08
N ILE A 106 9.62 11.19 -0.40
CA ILE A 106 9.31 11.37 1.01
C ILE A 106 7.99 12.14 1.15
N GLY A 107 7.01 11.53 1.80
CA GLY A 107 5.73 12.14 2.08
C GLY A 107 5.65 12.76 3.48
N VAL A 108 4.41 12.84 3.98
CA VAL A 108 4.09 13.28 5.34
C VAL A 108 3.40 12.15 6.11
N LEU A 109 3.97 10.93 6.05
CA LEU A 109 3.61 9.77 6.88
C LEU A 109 2.19 9.22 6.65
N ARG A 110 1.62 9.41 5.45
CA ARG A 110 0.26 8.93 5.12
C ARG A 110 0.22 7.65 4.29
N THR A 111 1.32 7.23 3.67
CA THR A 111 1.27 6.10 2.73
C THR A 111 2.57 5.34 2.61
N GLY A 112 2.52 4.01 2.75
CA GLY A 112 3.61 3.10 2.40
C GLY A 112 3.60 2.67 0.93
N GLY A 113 2.46 2.83 0.25
CA GLY A 113 2.24 2.60 -1.17
C GLY A 113 0.87 3.12 -1.59
N THR A 114 0.77 3.61 -2.82
CA THR A 114 -0.50 3.99 -3.47
C THR A 114 -0.29 4.03 -4.96
N THR A 115 -1.37 4.07 -5.73
CA THR A 115 -1.32 4.28 -7.17
C THR A 115 -1.99 5.58 -7.60
N MET A 116 -1.60 6.08 -8.76
CA MET A 116 -2.32 7.09 -9.53
C MET A 116 -2.09 6.82 -11.01
N ALA A 117 -3.11 6.33 -11.71
CA ALA A 117 -3.02 5.89 -13.10
C ALA A 117 -1.86 4.89 -13.33
N ASP A 118 -0.89 5.23 -14.16
CA ASP A 118 0.29 4.44 -14.53
C ASP A 118 1.47 4.61 -13.53
N LYS A 119 1.20 5.03 -12.29
CA LYS A 119 2.22 5.34 -11.30
C LYS A 119 1.95 4.60 -10.00
N VAL A 120 2.94 3.84 -9.57
CA VAL A 120 3.09 3.36 -8.21
C VAL A 120 3.93 4.38 -7.44
N LEU A 121 3.40 4.82 -6.30
CA LEU A 121 3.89 5.94 -5.52
C LEU A 121 4.14 5.47 -4.10
N ILE A 122 5.41 5.44 -3.71
CA ILE A 122 5.88 4.86 -2.46
C ILE A 122 6.41 5.97 -1.55
N GLY A 123 5.80 6.12 -0.35
CA GLY A 123 6.33 6.98 0.70
C GLY A 123 7.55 6.33 1.35
N ALA A 124 8.74 6.79 0.97
CA ALA A 124 10.01 6.22 1.38
C ALA A 124 10.19 6.22 2.91
N GLU A 125 9.65 7.23 3.60
CA GLU A 125 9.72 7.38 5.06
C GLU A 125 8.93 6.31 5.82
N LEU A 126 7.99 5.64 5.16
CA LEU A 126 7.25 4.52 5.73
C LEU A 126 7.77 3.20 5.18
N ALA A 127 7.84 3.09 3.86
CA ALA A 127 8.01 1.81 3.17
C ALA A 127 9.44 1.23 3.31
N LEU A 128 10.44 2.07 3.59
CA LEU A 128 11.84 1.66 3.78
C LEU A 128 12.25 1.55 5.26
N GLY A 129 11.32 1.84 6.17
CA GLY A 129 11.54 1.74 7.60
C GLY A 129 11.56 0.32 8.13
N ASP A 130 11.88 0.21 9.41
CA ASP A 130 11.89 -1.01 10.20
C ASP A 130 11.65 -0.66 11.68
N GLU A 131 11.78 -1.64 12.56
CA GLU A 131 11.52 -1.50 14.00
C GLU A 131 12.40 -0.45 14.72
N THR A 132 13.46 0.08 14.08
CA THR A 132 14.34 1.10 14.68
C THR A 132 13.84 2.53 14.51
N VAL A 133 12.74 2.75 13.77
CA VAL A 133 12.17 4.09 13.57
C VAL A 133 11.58 4.63 14.87
N ASP A 134 12.01 5.82 15.29
CA ASP A 134 11.53 6.48 16.50
C ASP A 134 10.24 7.25 16.21
N VAL A 135 9.14 6.80 16.82
CA VAL A 135 7.81 7.42 16.69
C VAL A 135 7.37 8.14 17.96
N SER A 136 8.27 8.34 18.94
CA SER A 136 7.94 8.85 20.28
C SER A 136 7.36 10.27 20.28
N GLU A 137 7.72 11.08 19.29
CA GLU A 137 7.27 12.47 19.12
C GLU A 137 5.94 12.58 18.36
N LEU A 138 5.46 11.49 17.78
CA LEU A 138 4.24 11.49 16.99
C LEU A 138 3.00 11.60 17.92
N PRO A 139 1.97 12.38 17.54
CA PRO A 139 0.71 12.42 18.29
C PRO A 139 -0.03 11.08 18.21
N GLU A 140 -0.85 10.78 19.21
CA GLU A 140 -1.84 9.70 19.08
C GLU A 140 -3.00 10.15 18.16
N PRO A 141 -3.63 9.23 17.40
CA PRO A 141 -3.37 7.78 17.34
C PRO A 141 -2.23 7.38 16.37
N MET A 142 -1.56 8.34 15.73
CA MET A 142 -0.55 8.07 14.70
C MET A 142 0.66 7.31 15.24
N ARG A 143 1.12 7.65 16.45
CA ARG A 143 2.23 6.96 17.13
C ARG A 143 1.96 5.48 17.31
N SER A 144 0.83 5.10 17.91
CA SER A 144 0.47 3.69 18.11
C SER A 144 0.36 2.92 16.79
N ARG A 145 -0.24 3.55 15.77
CA ARG A 145 -0.38 2.96 14.43
C ARG A 145 0.99 2.72 13.78
N LEU A 146 1.85 3.74 13.75
CA LEU A 146 3.15 3.64 13.09
C LEU A 146 4.15 2.78 13.89
N ALA A 147 4.09 2.75 15.22
CA ALA A 147 4.86 1.81 16.03
C ALA A 147 4.54 0.34 15.65
N THR A 148 3.27 0.03 15.43
CA THR A 148 2.85 -1.30 14.99
C THR A 148 3.29 -1.59 13.56
N PHE A 149 3.14 -0.63 12.66
CA PHE A 149 3.58 -0.74 11.29
C PHE A 149 5.10 -1.00 11.18
N PHE A 150 5.93 -0.21 11.86
CA PHE A 150 7.39 -0.36 11.81
C PHE A 150 7.89 -1.67 12.43
N ARG A 151 7.25 -2.16 13.51
CA ARG A 151 7.51 -3.51 14.06
C ARG A 151 7.25 -4.64 13.07
N SER A 152 6.41 -4.43 12.05
CA SER A 152 6.19 -5.39 10.96
C SER A 152 7.31 -5.41 9.91
N ARG A 153 8.33 -4.56 10.08
CA ARG A 153 9.53 -4.45 9.22
C ARG A 153 9.14 -4.18 7.76
N PRO A 154 8.52 -3.03 7.44
CA PRO A 154 7.94 -2.77 6.13
C PRO A 154 8.95 -2.91 4.98
N PHE A 155 10.23 -2.57 5.20
CA PHE A 155 11.29 -2.80 4.22
C PHE A 155 11.39 -4.27 3.77
N ALA A 156 11.25 -5.24 4.67
CA ALA A 156 11.35 -6.66 4.36
C ALA A 156 10.25 -7.15 3.41
N ASN A 157 9.09 -6.48 3.43
CA ASN A 157 7.95 -6.78 2.56
C ASN A 157 7.87 -5.83 1.35
N ASN A 158 8.81 -4.89 1.19
CA ASN A 158 8.66 -3.79 0.24
C ASN A 158 8.64 -4.27 -1.23
N ALA A 159 9.44 -5.28 -1.58
CA ALA A 159 9.39 -5.87 -2.92
C ALA A 159 8.00 -6.47 -3.24
N GLN A 160 7.36 -7.12 -2.27
CA GLN A 160 5.99 -7.61 -2.41
C GLN A 160 5.01 -6.43 -2.58
N ASN A 161 5.15 -5.40 -1.75
CA ASN A 161 4.32 -4.21 -1.79
C ASN A 161 4.41 -3.50 -3.15
N ASN A 162 5.61 -3.39 -3.73
CA ASN A 162 5.78 -2.80 -5.06
C ASN A 162 4.98 -3.54 -6.13
N ILE A 163 4.96 -4.88 -6.08
CA ILE A 163 4.20 -5.67 -7.05
C ILE A 163 2.71 -5.60 -6.75
N HIS A 164 2.29 -5.60 -5.48
CA HIS A 164 0.91 -5.36 -5.08
C HIS A 164 0.38 -4.05 -5.69
N GLU A 165 1.08 -2.93 -5.46
CA GLU A 165 0.70 -1.63 -6.03
C GLU A 165 0.79 -1.63 -7.56
N TYR A 166 1.75 -2.35 -8.15
CA TYR A 166 1.81 -2.48 -9.61
C TYR A 166 0.56 -3.18 -10.15
N VAL A 167 0.00 -4.18 -9.46
CA VAL A 167 -1.26 -4.83 -9.86
C VAL A 167 -2.42 -3.83 -9.83
N HIS A 168 -2.47 -2.93 -8.85
CA HIS A 168 -3.50 -1.88 -8.80
C HIS A 168 -3.49 -0.97 -10.03
N THR A 169 -2.32 -0.70 -10.65
CA THR A 169 -2.25 0.06 -11.92
C THR A 169 -2.90 -0.68 -13.11
N GLN A 170 -3.12 -1.99 -12.97
CA GLN A 170 -3.76 -2.83 -13.96
C GLN A 170 -5.27 -2.98 -13.71
N GLN A 171 -5.70 -2.84 -12.46
CA GLN A 171 -7.10 -2.98 -12.03
C GLN A 171 -7.91 -1.71 -12.27
N GLN A 172 -9.22 -1.87 -12.36
CA GLN A 172 -10.16 -0.75 -12.28
C GLN A 172 -10.26 -0.24 -10.84
N GLU A 173 -10.34 1.07 -10.66
CA GLU A 173 -10.62 1.69 -9.36
C GLU A 173 -12.05 1.39 -8.90
N THR A 174 -12.27 1.40 -7.58
CA THR A 174 -13.60 1.24 -7.00
C THR A 174 -13.78 2.17 -5.80
N GLN A 175 -15.00 2.65 -5.63
CA GLN A 175 -15.50 3.28 -4.40
C GLN A 175 -16.69 2.48 -3.85
N GLY A 176 -16.75 1.19 -4.21
CA GLY A 176 -17.86 0.30 -3.91
C GLY A 176 -17.89 -0.16 -2.45
N ASN A 177 -18.70 -1.18 -2.17
CA ASN A 177 -18.81 -1.71 -0.81
C ASN A 177 -17.57 -2.53 -0.39
N LEU A 178 -17.58 -2.99 0.86
CA LEU A 178 -16.53 -3.79 1.48
C LEU A 178 -16.17 -5.03 0.66
N LEU A 179 -17.13 -5.71 0.01
CA LEU A 179 -16.86 -6.86 -0.86
C LEU A 179 -15.99 -6.46 -2.06
N GLN A 180 -16.35 -5.37 -2.73
CA GLN A 180 -15.66 -4.86 -3.91
C GLN A 180 -14.23 -4.46 -3.56
N GLN A 181 -14.05 -3.66 -2.50
CA GLN A 181 -12.72 -3.22 -2.07
C GLN A 181 -11.87 -4.41 -1.59
N SER A 182 -12.42 -5.29 -0.74
CA SER A 182 -11.69 -6.46 -0.24
C SER A 182 -11.25 -7.37 -1.39
N LEU A 183 -12.11 -7.61 -2.38
CA LEU A 183 -11.75 -8.44 -3.54
C LEU A 183 -10.63 -7.78 -4.37
N ARG A 184 -10.68 -6.47 -4.60
CA ARG A 184 -9.63 -5.74 -5.33
C ARG A 184 -8.27 -5.88 -4.65
N GLU A 185 -8.21 -5.61 -3.34
CA GLU A 185 -7.00 -5.78 -2.52
C GLU A 185 -6.52 -7.24 -2.50
N GLY A 186 -7.45 -8.18 -2.36
CA GLY A 186 -7.17 -9.61 -2.35
C GLY A 186 -6.61 -10.15 -3.67
N VAL A 187 -7.07 -9.61 -4.80
CA VAL A 187 -6.52 -9.93 -6.12
C VAL A 187 -5.10 -9.40 -6.26
N ALA A 188 -4.84 -8.16 -5.81
CA ALA A 188 -3.49 -7.61 -5.80
C ALA A 188 -2.53 -8.46 -4.96
N GLU A 189 -2.94 -8.89 -3.76
CA GLU A 189 -2.18 -9.81 -2.91
C GLU A 189 -1.89 -11.16 -3.60
N LEU A 190 -2.90 -11.77 -4.21
CA LEU A 190 -2.75 -13.07 -4.88
C LEU A 190 -1.82 -12.97 -6.08
N VAL A 191 -2.01 -11.97 -6.95
CA VAL A 191 -1.19 -11.81 -8.15
C VAL A 191 0.25 -11.48 -7.75
N ALA A 192 0.46 -10.63 -6.74
CA ALA A 192 1.77 -10.37 -6.19
C ALA A 192 2.43 -11.65 -5.64
N GLU A 193 1.71 -12.49 -4.88
CA GLU A 193 2.22 -13.80 -4.44
C GLU A 193 2.63 -14.69 -5.62
N ARG A 194 1.85 -14.71 -6.71
CA ARG A 194 2.16 -15.52 -7.91
C ARG A 194 3.39 -15.01 -8.65
N ILE A 195 3.64 -13.71 -8.62
CA ILE A 195 4.81 -13.10 -9.23
C ILE A 195 6.04 -13.30 -8.35
N THR A 196 6.00 -12.95 -7.08
CA THR A 196 7.19 -12.99 -6.23
C THR A 196 7.50 -14.39 -5.70
N GLY A 197 6.51 -15.29 -5.68
CA GLY A 197 6.59 -16.58 -5.00
C GLY A 197 6.58 -16.45 -3.47
N ARG A 198 6.21 -15.27 -2.94
CA ARG A 198 6.25 -14.96 -1.51
C ARG A 198 4.89 -14.47 -1.04
N LYS A 199 4.54 -14.87 0.17
CA LYS A 199 3.43 -14.29 0.93
C LYS A 199 4.03 -13.44 2.05
N PRO A 200 3.59 -12.18 2.24
CA PRO A 200 4.16 -11.35 3.30
C PRO A 200 3.79 -11.94 4.66
N ALA A 201 4.69 -11.80 5.64
CA ALA A 201 4.56 -12.40 6.97
C ALA A 201 3.59 -11.60 7.87
N LEU A 202 2.37 -11.34 7.38
CA LEU A 202 1.36 -10.55 8.06
C LEU A 202 0.46 -11.42 8.97
N PRO A 203 0.04 -10.94 10.14
CA PRO A 203 -0.79 -11.70 11.09
C PRO A 203 -2.11 -12.22 10.49
N VAL A 204 -2.70 -11.50 9.52
CA VAL A 204 -3.94 -11.90 8.82
C VAL A 204 -3.84 -13.30 8.20
N TYR A 205 -2.66 -13.69 7.71
CA TYR A 205 -2.46 -14.99 7.07
C TYR A 205 -2.32 -16.15 8.05
N ARG A 206 -2.16 -15.87 9.34
CA ARG A 206 -2.24 -16.86 10.43
C ARG A 206 -3.62 -16.85 11.09
N TYR A 207 -4.14 -15.66 11.39
CA TYR A 207 -5.44 -15.49 12.06
C TYR A 207 -6.61 -15.94 11.17
N GLY A 208 -6.66 -15.45 9.92
CA GLY A 208 -7.76 -15.72 9.00
C GLY A 208 -8.09 -17.21 8.83
N PRO A 209 -7.10 -18.08 8.53
CA PRO A 209 -7.35 -19.52 8.43
C PRO A 209 -7.78 -20.18 9.76
N ALA A 210 -7.27 -19.72 10.90
CA ALA A 210 -7.61 -20.27 12.21
C ALA A 210 -9.04 -19.90 12.65
N HIS A 211 -9.58 -18.79 12.14
CA HIS A 211 -10.89 -18.24 12.50
C HIS A 211 -11.84 -18.15 11.29
N GLU A 212 -11.61 -18.95 10.23
CA GLU A 212 -12.25 -18.73 8.91
C GLU A 212 -13.78 -18.72 8.95
N ALA A 213 -14.41 -19.56 9.78
CA ALA A 213 -15.87 -19.60 9.91
C ALA A 213 -16.45 -18.32 10.51
N GLU A 214 -15.87 -17.84 11.61
CA GLU A 214 -16.28 -16.59 12.28
C GLU A 214 -16.06 -15.38 11.36
N VAL A 215 -14.90 -15.33 10.71
CA VAL A 215 -14.55 -14.28 9.74
C VAL A 215 -15.55 -14.26 8.59
N LYS A 216 -15.92 -15.41 8.03
CA LYS A 216 -16.92 -15.50 6.96
C LYS A 216 -18.29 -15.03 7.41
N ALA A 217 -18.80 -15.56 8.54
CA ALA A 217 -20.12 -15.22 9.04
C ALA A 217 -20.27 -13.70 9.24
N ARG A 218 -19.24 -13.08 9.81
CA ARG A 218 -19.24 -11.64 10.02
C ARG A 218 -19.05 -10.84 8.73
N PHE A 219 -18.15 -11.28 7.84
CA PHE A 219 -17.97 -10.61 6.56
C PHE A 219 -19.26 -10.63 5.75
N ILE A 220 -20.01 -11.74 5.75
CA ILE A 220 -21.31 -11.84 5.06
C ILE A 220 -22.31 -10.78 5.54
N ALA A 221 -22.31 -10.49 6.85
CA ALA A 221 -23.18 -9.48 7.43
C ALA A 221 -22.79 -8.04 7.06
N GLU A 222 -21.50 -7.79 6.81
CA GLU A 222 -20.95 -6.44 6.60
C GLU A 222 -20.60 -6.13 5.13
N MET A 223 -20.42 -7.14 4.27
CA MET A 223 -19.79 -6.99 2.94
C MET A 223 -20.52 -6.10 1.94
N ALA A 224 -21.81 -5.81 2.16
CA ALA A 224 -22.60 -4.90 1.33
C ALA A 224 -22.50 -3.43 1.78
N SER A 225 -21.87 -3.15 2.93
CA SER A 225 -21.69 -1.80 3.48
C SER A 225 -20.53 -1.07 2.81
N ASP A 226 -20.64 0.26 2.76
CA ASP A 226 -19.58 1.21 2.45
C ASP A 226 -18.64 1.49 3.65
N ASN A 227 -18.94 0.94 4.83
CA ASN A 227 -18.09 1.02 6.00
C ASN A 227 -17.01 -0.06 5.98
N TYR A 228 -15.75 0.36 5.98
CA TYR A 228 -14.59 -0.55 5.97
C TYR A 228 -13.88 -0.68 7.32
N ASP A 229 -14.29 0.07 8.35
CA ASP A 229 -13.49 0.32 9.56
C ASP A 229 -13.07 -0.96 10.30
N ASN A 230 -13.90 -2.00 10.27
CA ASN A 230 -13.58 -3.30 10.87
C ASN A 230 -12.60 -4.15 10.05
N TRP A 231 -12.38 -3.82 8.78
CA TRP A 231 -11.82 -4.75 7.79
C TRP A 231 -10.61 -4.23 7.02
N LEU A 232 -10.56 -2.94 6.67
CA LEU A 232 -9.54 -2.38 5.79
C LEU A 232 -8.99 -1.08 6.38
N TRP A 233 -7.69 -0.89 6.21
CA TRP A 233 -6.92 0.30 6.59
C TRP A 233 -7.08 0.66 8.07
N ASN A 234 -7.20 -0.37 8.93
CA ASN A 234 -7.49 -0.22 10.33
C ASN A 234 -6.33 -0.65 11.24
N SER A 235 -6.50 -0.42 12.54
CA SER A 235 -5.56 -0.93 13.56
C SER A 235 -6.08 -2.21 14.19
N ALA A 236 -5.24 -2.90 14.98
CA ALA A 236 -5.66 -4.05 15.78
C ALA A 236 -6.70 -3.69 16.87
N ALA A 237 -7.00 -2.41 17.09
CA ALA A 237 -8.15 -1.96 17.88
C ALA A 237 -9.46 -2.12 17.07
N ASN A 238 -9.73 -3.36 16.68
CA ASN A 238 -10.94 -3.79 16.00
C ASN A 238 -11.40 -5.13 16.61
N PRO A 239 -12.61 -5.60 16.29
CA PRO A 239 -13.15 -6.79 16.93
C PRO A 239 -12.42 -8.12 16.67
N PHE A 240 -11.49 -8.18 15.72
CA PHE A 240 -10.64 -9.34 15.44
C PHE A 240 -9.29 -9.30 16.16
N GLY A 241 -8.89 -8.15 16.70
CA GLY A 241 -7.55 -7.96 17.27
C GLY A 241 -6.42 -8.03 16.22
N VAL A 242 -6.74 -8.03 14.93
CA VAL A 242 -5.82 -8.12 13.79
C VAL A 242 -6.24 -7.13 12.72
N SER A 243 -5.31 -6.28 12.26
CA SER A 243 -5.56 -5.30 11.20
C SER A 243 -5.85 -5.95 9.84
N ASP A 244 -6.59 -5.26 9.00
CA ASP A 244 -6.67 -5.48 7.54
C ASP A 244 -7.19 -6.86 7.11
N LEU A 245 -8.09 -7.46 7.91
CA LEU A 245 -8.61 -8.80 7.64
C LEU A 245 -9.44 -8.90 6.34
N GLY A 246 -9.91 -7.78 5.79
CA GLY A 246 -10.55 -7.72 4.47
C GLY A 246 -9.63 -8.20 3.34
N TYR A 247 -8.32 -7.92 3.44
CA TYR A 247 -7.31 -8.42 2.48
C TYR A 247 -7.30 -9.96 2.45
N PHE A 248 -7.39 -10.59 3.63
CA PHE A 248 -7.45 -12.06 3.72
C PHE A 248 -8.71 -12.62 3.06
N VAL A 249 -9.89 -12.02 3.31
CA VAL A 249 -11.15 -12.47 2.72
C VAL A 249 -11.10 -12.38 1.19
N GLY A 250 -10.72 -11.22 0.65
CA GLY A 250 -10.56 -11.03 -0.79
C GLY A 250 -9.55 -11.99 -1.40
N TYR A 251 -8.40 -12.17 -0.74
CA TYR A 251 -7.35 -13.09 -1.17
C TYR A 251 -7.90 -14.52 -1.29
N ARG A 252 -8.72 -14.97 -0.32
CA ARG A 252 -9.29 -16.32 -0.34
C ARG A 252 -10.31 -16.51 -1.46
N ILE A 253 -11.13 -15.50 -1.74
CA ILE A 253 -12.07 -15.52 -2.88
C ILE A 253 -11.27 -15.64 -4.19
N ALA A 254 -10.31 -14.75 -4.41
CA ALA A 254 -9.47 -14.74 -5.60
C ALA A 254 -8.69 -16.05 -5.76
N ARG A 255 -8.10 -16.55 -4.67
CA ARG A 255 -7.34 -17.81 -4.62
C ARG A 255 -8.20 -18.99 -5.01
N ARG A 256 -9.44 -19.07 -4.53
CA ARG A 256 -10.37 -20.15 -4.87
C ARG A 256 -10.71 -20.17 -6.35
N TYR A 257 -10.95 -19.00 -6.96
CA TYR A 257 -11.15 -18.87 -8.39
C TYR A 257 -9.90 -19.30 -9.18
N TYR A 258 -8.73 -18.76 -8.80
CA TYR A 258 -7.46 -19.08 -9.44
C TYR A 258 -7.12 -20.57 -9.36
N ASP A 259 -7.28 -21.20 -8.19
CA ASP A 259 -6.92 -22.61 -7.98
C ASP A 259 -7.82 -23.54 -8.80
N ALA A 260 -9.11 -23.23 -8.95
CA ALA A 260 -10.06 -24.00 -9.77
C ALA A 260 -9.83 -23.87 -11.29
N ALA A 261 -9.20 -22.79 -11.75
CA ALA A 261 -8.97 -22.58 -13.17
C ALA A 261 -7.89 -23.51 -13.74
N ARG A 262 -8.11 -24.06 -14.95
CA ARG A 262 -7.09 -24.83 -15.68
C ARG A 262 -6.03 -23.91 -16.28
N ASP A 263 -6.48 -22.83 -16.91
CA ASP A 263 -5.62 -21.79 -17.45
C ASP A 263 -5.40 -20.70 -16.38
N LYS A 264 -4.17 -20.65 -15.85
CA LYS A 264 -3.81 -19.69 -14.81
C LYS A 264 -3.61 -18.27 -15.35
N GLY A 265 -3.22 -18.10 -16.62
CA GLY A 265 -3.08 -16.79 -17.25
C GLY A 265 -4.46 -16.17 -17.48
N ALA A 266 -5.39 -16.96 -18.04
CA ALA A 266 -6.79 -16.52 -18.20
C ALA A 266 -7.44 -16.17 -16.86
N ALA A 267 -7.18 -16.95 -15.81
CA ALA A 267 -7.71 -16.66 -14.48
C ALA A 267 -7.18 -15.33 -13.91
N VAL A 268 -5.89 -15.05 -14.06
CA VAL A 268 -5.27 -13.80 -13.62
C VAL A 268 -5.83 -12.62 -14.40
N LYS A 269 -5.95 -12.74 -15.72
CA LYS A 269 -6.59 -11.73 -16.57
C LYS A 269 -8.01 -11.42 -16.10
N THR A 270 -8.84 -12.45 -15.89
CA THR A 270 -10.20 -12.24 -15.37
C THR A 270 -10.20 -11.53 -14.02
N LEU A 271 -9.34 -11.92 -13.07
CA LEU A 271 -9.26 -11.29 -11.76
C LEU A 271 -8.83 -9.82 -11.85
N ILE A 272 -7.81 -9.51 -12.64
CA ILE A 272 -7.31 -8.13 -12.80
C ILE A 272 -8.37 -7.23 -13.45
N GLU A 273 -9.09 -7.73 -14.43
CA GLU A 273 -10.04 -6.96 -15.25
C GLU A 273 -11.49 -7.01 -14.74
N LEU A 274 -11.72 -7.50 -13.51
CA LEU A 274 -13.06 -7.44 -12.92
C LEU A 274 -13.55 -5.99 -12.88
N PRO A 275 -14.84 -5.74 -13.20
CA PRO A 275 -15.44 -4.42 -13.07
C PRO A 275 -15.72 -4.14 -11.60
N TYR A 276 -14.70 -3.69 -10.88
CA TYR A 276 -14.74 -3.55 -9.42
C TYR A 276 -15.75 -2.53 -8.92
N ASP A 277 -16.27 -1.64 -9.77
CA ASP A 277 -17.32 -0.67 -9.47
C ASP A 277 -18.74 -1.25 -9.61
N ASP A 278 -18.91 -2.36 -10.34
CA ASP A 278 -20.20 -3.05 -10.51
C ASP A 278 -20.43 -4.10 -9.40
N ALA A 279 -21.20 -3.71 -8.38
CA ALA A 279 -21.52 -4.56 -7.24
C ALA A 279 -22.23 -5.87 -7.64
N ALA A 280 -23.06 -5.87 -8.68
CA ALA A 280 -23.81 -7.04 -9.10
C ALA A 280 -22.89 -8.07 -9.79
N ILE A 281 -21.99 -7.62 -10.66
CA ILE A 281 -21.00 -8.49 -11.31
C ILE A 281 -20.04 -9.06 -10.27
N ILE A 282 -19.56 -8.23 -9.33
CA ILE A 282 -18.66 -8.68 -8.27
C ILE A 282 -19.35 -9.71 -7.39
N ARG A 283 -20.61 -9.48 -7.00
CA ARG A 283 -21.37 -10.47 -6.21
C ARG A 283 -21.54 -11.78 -6.96
N ALA A 284 -21.95 -11.74 -8.23
CA ALA A 284 -22.09 -12.94 -9.06
C ALA A 284 -20.75 -13.67 -9.27
N PHE A 285 -19.63 -12.95 -9.40
CA PHE A 285 -18.29 -13.54 -9.44
C PHE A 285 -17.98 -14.29 -8.15
N VAL A 286 -18.19 -13.66 -6.99
CA VAL A 286 -17.92 -14.23 -5.67
C VAL A 286 -18.77 -15.47 -5.43
N ASP A 287 -20.07 -15.43 -5.76
CA ASP A 287 -20.99 -16.56 -5.61
C ASP A 287 -20.55 -17.77 -6.46
N ARG A 288 -20.02 -17.55 -7.67
CA ARG A 288 -19.45 -18.60 -8.53
C ARG A 288 -18.21 -19.24 -7.92
N THR A 289 -17.39 -18.51 -7.17
CA THR A 289 -16.25 -19.11 -6.45
C THR A 289 -16.74 -20.11 -5.40
N GLY A 290 -17.91 -19.88 -4.82
CA GLY A 290 -18.47 -20.68 -3.73
C GLY A 290 -17.73 -20.51 -2.40
N TYR A 291 -16.97 -19.43 -2.21
CA TYR A 291 -16.19 -19.18 -0.99
C TYR A 291 -17.05 -19.13 0.29
N PHE A 292 -18.26 -18.56 0.19
CA PHE A 292 -19.22 -18.43 1.29
C PHE A 292 -20.24 -19.59 1.38
N ARG A 293 -20.10 -20.66 0.58
CA ARG A 293 -21.02 -21.81 0.68
C ARG A 293 -20.80 -22.56 2.00
N GLY A 294 -21.88 -22.78 2.75
CA GLY A 294 -21.84 -23.50 4.03
C GLY A 294 -21.31 -22.69 5.22
N ALA A 295 -21.25 -21.35 5.07
CA ALA A 295 -21.02 -20.40 6.15
C ALA A 295 -22.36 -19.95 6.77
#